data_AF-A0A8H7VM87-F1
#
_entry.id   AF-A0A8H7VM87-F1
#
_cell.length_a   1.000
_cell.length_b   1.000
_cell.length_c   1.000
_cell.angle_alpha   90.00
_cell.angle_beta   90.00
_cell.angle_gamma   90.00
#
_symmetry.space_group_name_H-M   'P 1'
#
loop_
_entity.id
_entity.type
_entity.pdbx_description
1 polymer ?
#
loop_
_entity_poly.entity_id
_entity_poly.type
_entity_poly.pdbx_seq_one_letter_code
_entity_poly.pdbx_strand_id
1 'polypeptide(L)'
;MDMPRLENALRQLPADTLLTEIPEIQNSIKHLLKSNDEMREYDPEGKDRDLIEAVEENIELMRRHEIRIDVTLRIIKERLGEAAFFEVKSNVDAFRKEYPTGVTTAKKEEEKDKAIEEGVFL
;
A
#
# COMPACT_ATOMS: atom_id res chain seq x y z
N MET A 1 -4.45 10.18 9.08
CA MET A 1 -4.84 8.87 9.64
C MET A 1 -4.45 8.86 11.11
N ASP A 2 -5.31 8.37 12.01
CA ASP A 2 -5.01 8.24 13.45
C ASP A 2 -4.25 6.93 13.70
N MET A 3 -2.92 7.03 13.72
CA MET A 3 -2.02 5.87 13.78
C MET A 3 -2.14 5.07 15.10
N PRO A 4 -2.12 5.70 16.30
CA PRO A 4 -2.27 4.96 17.56
C PRO A 4 -3.57 4.14 17.64
N ARG A 5 -4.68 4.71 17.16
CA ARG A 5 -5.97 4.02 17.17
C ARG A 5 -5.98 2.82 16.22
N LEU A 6 -5.42 2.96 15.03
CA LEU A 6 -5.28 1.87 14.05
C LEU A 6 -4.42 0.73 14.61
N GLU A 7 -3.26 1.04 15.17
CA GLU A 7 -2.36 0.04 15.75
C GLU A 7 -3.04 -0.76 16.86
N ASN A 8 -3.74 -0.07 17.77
CA ASN A 8 -4.46 -0.75 18.85
C ASN A 8 -5.57 -1.68 18.31
N ALA A 9 -6.32 -1.24 17.30
CA ALA A 9 -7.35 -2.06 16.68
C ALA A 9 -6.75 -3.34 16.04
N LEU A 10 -5.68 -3.20 15.26
CA LEU A 10 -5.00 -4.34 14.62
C LEU A 10 -4.39 -5.32 15.64
N ARG A 11 -3.91 -4.83 16.79
CA ARG A 11 -3.40 -5.67 17.88
C ARG A 11 -4.49 -6.50 18.57
N GLN A 12 -5.74 -6.04 18.52
CA GLN A 12 -6.87 -6.72 19.15
C GLN A 12 -7.57 -7.73 18.22
N LEU A 13 -7.28 -7.70 16.92
CA LEU A 13 -7.88 -8.64 15.96
C LEU A 13 -7.46 -10.09 16.27
N PRO A 14 -8.36 -11.08 16.07
CA PRO A 14 -7.97 -12.49 16.00
C PRO A 14 -6.89 -12.72 14.93
N ALA A 15 -6.05 -13.74 15.12
CA ALA A 15 -4.93 -14.03 14.20
C ALA A 15 -5.40 -14.20 12.75
N ASP A 16 -6.47 -14.97 12.54
CA ASP A 16 -7.02 -15.23 11.21
C ASP A 16 -7.51 -13.93 10.55
N THR A 17 -8.21 -13.07 11.31
CA THR A 17 -8.67 -11.77 10.82
C THR A 17 -7.52 -10.80 10.52
N LEU A 18 -6.46 -10.83 11.33
CA LEU A 18 -5.28 -10.02 11.08
C LEU A 18 -4.58 -10.43 9.77
N LEU A 19 -4.54 -11.72 9.47
CA LEU A 19 -3.94 -12.24 8.24
C LEU A 19 -4.77 -11.91 6.99
N THR A 20 -6.11 -11.76 7.12
CA THR A 20 -6.99 -11.37 5.99
C THR A 20 -7.01 -9.88 5.72
N GLU A 21 -6.58 -9.04 6.66
CA GLU A 21 -6.60 -7.58 6.51
C GLU A 21 -5.77 -7.08 5.31
N ILE A 22 -4.59 -7.67 5.07
CA ILE A 22 -3.73 -7.28 3.94
C ILE A 22 -4.40 -7.59 2.59
N PRO A 23 -4.89 -8.82 2.33
CA PRO A 23 -5.67 -9.14 1.13
C PRO A 23 -6.87 -8.21 0.88
N GLU A 24 -7.61 -7.83 1.92
CA GLU A 24 -8.75 -6.90 1.79
C GLU A 24 -8.30 -5.49 1.35
N ILE A 25 -7.20 -5.00 1.92
CA ILE A 25 -6.62 -3.72 1.53
C ILE A 25 -6.08 -3.78 0.09
N GLN A 26 -5.39 -4.86 -0.29
CA GLN A 26 -4.89 -5.06 -1.66
C GLN A 26 -6.02 -5.07 -2.68
N ASN A 27 -7.14 -5.73 -2.39
CA ASN A 27 -8.32 -5.70 -3.25
C ASN A 27 -8.87 -4.28 -3.40
N SER A 28 -8.91 -3.52 -2.30
CA SER A 28 -9.34 -2.11 -2.32
C SER A 28 -8.42 -1.26 -3.21
N ILE A 29 -7.10 -1.41 -3.08
CA ILE A 29 -6.11 -0.73 -3.94
C ILE A 29 -6.33 -1.08 -5.41
N LYS A 30 -6.54 -2.37 -5.74
CA LYS A 30 -6.80 -2.82 -7.10
C LYS A 30 -8.03 -2.16 -7.71
N HIS A 31 -9.11 -2.02 -6.93
CA HIS A 31 -10.31 -1.34 -7.39
C HIS A 31 -10.10 0.16 -7.58
N LEU A 32 -9.33 0.82 -6.71
CA LEU A 32 -8.98 2.24 -6.84
C LEU A 32 -8.11 2.50 -8.08
N LEU A 33 -7.11 1.66 -8.34
CA LEU A 33 -6.28 1.76 -9.55
C LEU A 33 -7.14 1.65 -10.82
N LYS A 34 -8.00 0.62 -10.88
CA LYS A 34 -8.90 0.43 -12.01
C LYS A 34 -9.85 1.62 -12.20
N SER A 35 -10.43 2.12 -11.11
CA SER A 35 -11.32 3.30 -11.14
C SER A 35 -10.57 4.54 -11.66
N ASN A 36 -9.32 4.75 -11.24
CA ASN A 36 -8.50 5.85 -11.74
C ASN A 36 -8.20 5.73 -13.24
N ASP A 37 -7.93 4.52 -13.74
CA ASP A 37 -7.71 4.29 -15.16
C ASP A 37 -8.99 4.54 -15.97
N GLU A 38 -10.15 4.09 -15.49
CA GLU A 38 -11.46 4.34 -16.11
C GLU A 38 -11.79 5.84 -16.16
N MET A 39 -11.52 6.60 -15.08
CA MET A 39 -11.74 8.05 -15.06
C MET A 39 -10.83 8.80 -16.05
N ARG A 40 -9.57 8.38 -16.18
CA ARG A 40 -8.62 8.95 -17.15
C ARG A 40 -8.95 8.60 -18.59
N GLU A 41 -9.52 7.41 -18.83
CA GLU A 41 -10.00 7.03 -20.15
C GLU A 41 -11.22 7.87 -20.55
N TYR A 42 -12.08 8.20 -19.59
CA TYR A 42 -13.25 9.05 -19.81
C TYR A 42 -12.90 10.53 -20.06
N ASP A 43 -11.93 11.08 -19.31
CA ASP A 43 -11.42 12.45 -19.50
C ASP A 43 -9.90 12.47 -19.80
N PRO A 44 -9.49 12.11 -21.03
CA PRO A 44 -8.08 12.00 -21.39
C PRO A 44 -7.36 13.34 -21.45
N GLU A 45 -8.10 14.46 -21.56
CA GLU A 45 -7.53 15.80 -21.61
C GLU A 45 -7.43 16.45 -20.22
N GLY A 46 -7.96 15.81 -19.16
CA GLY A 46 -7.92 16.35 -17.80
C GLY A 46 -8.61 17.70 -17.70
N LYS A 47 -9.83 17.81 -18.23
CA LYS A 47 -10.62 19.05 -18.20
C LYS A 47 -11.75 18.99 -17.18
N ASP A 48 -12.21 17.79 -16.82
CA ASP A 48 -13.22 17.58 -15.80
C ASP A 48 -12.54 17.64 -14.42
N ARG A 49 -12.80 18.74 -13.71
CA ARG A 49 -12.22 18.98 -12.39
C ARG A 49 -12.68 17.96 -11.36
N ASP A 50 -13.91 17.47 -11.47
CA ASP A 50 -14.46 16.53 -10.50
C ASP A 50 -13.77 15.16 -10.64
N LEU A 51 -13.47 14.75 -11.88
CA LEU A 51 -12.70 13.52 -12.14
C LEU A 51 -11.24 13.64 -11.70
N ILE A 52 -10.62 14.80 -11.89
CA ILE A 52 -9.26 15.06 -11.39
C ILE A 52 -9.22 14.93 -9.86
N GLU A 53 -10.14 15.62 -9.17
CA GLU A 53 -10.21 15.59 -7.71
C GLU A 53 -10.46 14.17 -7.20
N ALA A 54 -11.37 13.42 -7.82
CA ALA A 54 -11.65 12.02 -7.47
C ALA A 54 -10.41 11.12 -7.63
N VAL A 55 -9.62 11.30 -8.69
CA VAL A 55 -8.35 10.57 -8.88
C VAL A 55 -7.35 10.92 -7.78
N GLU A 56 -7.22 12.20 -7.42
CA GLU A 56 -6.33 12.66 -6.35
C GLU A 56 -6.73 12.09 -4.98
N GLU A 57 -8.02 12.08 -4.66
CA GLU A 57 -8.56 11.47 -3.44
C GLU A 57 -8.29 9.96 -3.39
N ASN A 58 -8.49 9.25 -4.51
CA ASN A 58 -8.18 7.83 -4.61
C ASN A 58 -6.69 7.55 -4.41
N ILE A 59 -5.82 8.39 -4.96
CA ILE A 59 -4.37 8.30 -4.74
C ILE A 59 -4.05 8.44 -3.25
N GLU A 60 -4.62 9.45 -2.58
CA GLU A 60 -4.40 9.65 -1.15
C GLU A 60 -4.95 8.49 -0.30
N LEU A 61 -6.10 7.93 -0.68
CA LEU A 61 -6.64 6.74 -0.03
C LEU A 61 -5.71 5.52 -0.21
N MET A 62 -5.17 5.30 -1.41
CA MET A 62 -4.15 4.27 -1.65
C MET A 62 -2.90 4.47 -0.79
N ARG A 63 -2.45 5.73 -0.58
CA ARG A 63 -1.31 5.99 0.33
C ARG A 63 -1.60 5.54 1.75
N ARG A 64 -2.80 5.84 2.26
CA ARG A 64 -3.22 5.40 3.60
C ARG A 64 -3.32 3.88 3.70
N HIS A 65 -3.77 3.22 2.64
CA HIS A 65 -3.81 1.76 2.56
C HIS A 65 -2.42 1.13 2.58
N GLU A 66 -1.44 1.69 1.86
CA GLU A 66 -0.05 1.24 1.91
C GLU A 66 0.56 1.37 3.32
N ILE A 67 0.32 2.50 3.99
CA ILE A 67 0.74 2.69 5.39
C ILE A 67 0.09 1.63 6.29
N ARG A 68 -1.20 1.34 6.09
CA ARG A 68 -1.93 0.32 6.87
C ARG A 68 -1.35 -1.08 6.64
N ILE A 69 -0.94 -1.43 5.41
CA ILE A 69 -0.24 -2.68 5.12
C ILE A 69 1.06 -2.76 5.92
N ASP A 70 1.88 -1.71 5.92
CA ASP A 70 3.16 -1.69 6.65
C ASP A 70 2.97 -1.89 8.16
N VAL A 71 1.97 -1.21 8.74
CA VAL A 71 1.61 -1.37 10.17
C VAL A 71 1.12 -2.79 10.44
N THR A 72 0.28 -3.34 9.57
CA THR A 72 -0.27 -4.70 9.71
C THR A 72 0.84 -5.75 9.65
N LEU A 73 1.77 -5.64 8.71
CA LEU A 73 2.96 -6.50 8.61
C LEU A 73 3.80 -6.46 9.90
N ARG A 74 4.05 -5.26 10.44
CA ARG A 74 4.79 -5.12 11.70
C ARG A 74 4.07 -5.83 12.85
N ILE A 75 2.75 -5.68 12.96
CA ILE A 75 1.94 -6.32 14.01
C ILE A 75 1.90 -7.85 13.82
N ILE A 76 1.84 -8.35 12.58
CA ILE A 76 1.96 -9.79 12.27
C ILE A 76 3.30 -10.32 12.77
N LYS A 77 4.41 -9.62 12.47
CA LYS A 77 5.74 -10.02 12.95
C LYS A 77 5.80 -10.08 14.48
N GLU A 78 5.26 -9.07 15.15
CA GLU A 78 5.27 -8.98 16.62
C GLU A 78 4.37 -10.04 17.30
N ARG A 79 3.21 -10.35 16.72
CA ARG A 79 2.20 -11.24 17.35
C ARG A 79 2.28 -12.70 16.91
N LEU A 80 2.60 -12.93 15.64
CA LEU A 80 2.55 -14.25 14.99
C LEU A 80 3.94 -14.77 14.59
N GLY A 81 4.97 -13.92 14.67
CA GLY A 81 6.37 -14.30 14.46
C GLY A 81 6.88 -14.14 13.03
N GLU A 82 8.16 -14.42 12.84
CA GLU A 82 8.89 -14.19 11.57
C GLU A 82 8.35 -15.01 10.41
N ALA A 83 7.94 -16.27 10.64
CA ALA A 83 7.45 -17.15 9.58
C ALA A 83 6.19 -16.58 8.90
N ALA A 84 5.19 -16.21 9.70
CA ALA A 84 3.97 -15.57 9.21
C ALA A 84 4.26 -14.23 8.54
N PHE A 85 5.18 -13.44 9.10
CA PHE A 85 5.62 -12.18 8.51
C PHE A 85 6.22 -12.38 7.12
N PHE A 86 7.15 -13.30 6.93
CA PHE A 86 7.80 -13.51 5.64
C PHE A 86 6.83 -14.03 4.57
N GLU A 87 5.91 -14.93 4.94
CA GLU A 87 4.87 -15.42 4.04
C GLU A 87 4.00 -14.26 3.51
N VAL A 88 3.46 -13.46 4.43
CA VAL A 88 2.60 -12.34 4.06
C VAL A 88 3.40 -11.24 3.34
N LYS A 89 4.61 -10.93 3.79
CA LYS A 89 5.48 -9.94 3.15
C LYS A 89 5.80 -10.33 1.70
N SER A 90 6.08 -11.61 1.43
CA SER A 90 6.34 -12.08 0.07
C SER A 90 5.14 -11.81 -0.86
N ASN A 91 3.92 -12.03 -0.36
CA ASN A 91 2.71 -11.67 -1.09
C ASN A 91 2.58 -10.16 -1.31
N VAL A 92 2.83 -9.34 -0.27
CA VAL A 92 2.81 -7.87 -0.38
C VAL A 92 3.83 -7.37 -1.41
N ASP A 93 5.06 -7.89 -1.39
CA ASP A 93 6.11 -7.50 -2.33
C ASP A 93 5.73 -7.85 -3.78
N ALA A 94 5.15 -9.03 -3.99
CA ALA A 94 4.64 -9.45 -5.30
C ALA A 94 3.50 -8.53 -5.78
N PHE A 95 2.54 -8.22 -4.91
CA PHE A 95 1.44 -7.31 -5.21
C PHE A 95 1.94 -5.92 -5.58
N ARG A 96 2.87 -5.34 -4.80
CA ARG A 96 3.48 -4.03 -5.06
C ARG A 96 4.26 -3.97 -6.37
N LYS A 97 4.78 -5.11 -6.83
CA LYS A 97 5.44 -5.23 -8.13
C LYS A 97 4.44 -5.23 -9.28
N GLU A 98 3.30 -5.90 -9.12
CA GLU A 98 2.24 -5.99 -10.13
C GLU A 98 1.40 -4.70 -10.20
N TYR A 99 1.15 -4.07 -9.06
CA TYR A 99 0.30 -2.88 -8.90
C TYR A 99 1.13 -1.73 -8.30
N PRO A 100 2.04 -1.10 -9.07
CA PRO A 100 2.83 0.00 -8.58
C PRO A 100 1.92 1.19 -8.22
N THR A 101 1.86 1.52 -6.95
CA THR A 101 1.25 2.77 -6.47
C THR A 101 2.30 3.88 -6.46
N GLY A 102 1.86 5.14 -6.52
CA GLY A 102 2.75 6.31 -6.41
C GLY A 102 3.60 6.34 -5.12
N VAL A 103 3.23 5.55 -4.09
CA VAL A 103 4.00 5.38 -2.85
C VAL A 103 5.12 4.37 -3.01
N THR A 104 4.85 3.24 -3.66
CA THR A 104 5.89 2.24 -3.95
C THR A 104 6.97 2.73 -4.91
N THR A 105 6.62 3.59 -5.87
CA THR A 105 7.60 4.22 -6.76
C THR A 105 8.50 5.18 -5.98
N ALA A 106 7.92 6.03 -5.12
CA ALA A 106 8.69 6.96 -4.27
C ALA A 106 9.65 6.23 -3.31
N LYS A 107 9.19 5.15 -2.64
CA LYS A 107 10.08 4.34 -1.77
C LYS A 107 11.24 3.69 -2.53
N LYS A 108 11.00 3.21 -3.76
CA LYS A 108 12.06 2.64 -4.60
C LYS A 108 13.08 3.68 -5.05
N GLU A 109 12.63 4.89 -5.35
CA GLU A 109 13.52 6.02 -5.69
C GLU A 109 14.38 6.41 -4.49
N GLU A 110 13.79 6.53 -3.28
CA GLU A 110 14.54 6.79 -2.04
C GLU A 110 15.56 5.69 -1.70
N GLU A 111 15.22 4.41 -1.88
CA GLU A 111 16.14 3.29 -1.66
C GLU A 111 17.28 3.27 -2.70
N LYS A 112 16.99 3.62 -3.95
CA LYS A 112 17.98 3.74 -5.02
C LYS A 112 18.95 4.89 -4.74
N ASP A 113 18.45 6.03 -4.31
CA ASP A 113 19.27 7.20 -3.96
C ASP A 113 20.19 6.89 -2.77
N LYS A 114 19.70 6.18 -1.74
CA LYS A 114 20.53 5.69 -0.63
C LYS A 114 21.59 4.68 -1.06
N ALA A 115 21.25 3.73 -1.95
CA ALA A 115 22.23 2.77 -2.45
C ALA A 115 23.35 3.44 -3.28
N ILE A 116 23.01 4.53 -3.99
CA ILE A 116 23.97 5.37 -4.70
C ILE A 116 24.87 6.14 -3.71
N GLU A 117 24.29 6.72 -2.65
CA GLU A 117 25.06 7.40 -1.59
C GLU A 117 25.97 6.46 -0.80
N GLU A 118 25.54 5.23 -0.54
CA GLU A 118 26.29 4.21 0.18
C GLU A 118 27.32 3.47 -0.69
N GLY A 119 27.42 3.82 -1.98
CA GLY A 119 28.41 3.26 -2.91
C GLY A 119 28.17 1.77 -3.23
N VAL A 120 26.97 1.26 -3.00
CA VAL A 120 26.60 -0.12 -3.29
C VAL A 120 26.16 -0.20 -4.76
N PHE A 121 27.13 -0.42 -5.65
CA PHE A 121 26.83 -0.78 -7.04
C PHE A 121 26.31 -2.23 -7.08
N LEU A 122 25.05 -2.41 -7.49
CA LEU A 122 24.51 -3.69 -7.97
C LEU A 122 24.84 -3.89 -9.45
#